data_AF-H5SIH9-F1
#
_entry.id   AF-H5SIH9-F1
#
_cell.length_a   1.000
_cell.length_b   1.000
_cell.length_c   1.000
_cell.angle_alpha   90.00
_cell.angle_beta   90.00
_cell.angle_gamma   90.00
#
_symmetry.space_group_name_H-M   'P 1'
#
loop_
_entity.id
_entity.type
_entity.pdbx_description
1 polymer ?
#
loop_
_entity_poly.entity_id
_entity_poly.type
_entity_poly.pdbx_seq_one_letter_code
_entity_poly.pdbx_strand_id
1 'polypeptide(L)'
;MLNGADLVIANGLGLEGFLMPMVRGSGRRDLRVLRVAEELRKQGVSLIEVPGYEHHGHVHGPGADPHVWLGLEEAQQIAQVICDTLCELKPEHRQIFTQRLGEVCERLRELKKLADPLRETTGALATAHDAFRYLGRSIFGSDYEDRLLAVRGLHGEELSPAEFTKLVQACRQKKVRALATEPGSAPTILHRLQESLGEKLAIIELDPIETAEPDPKKRFYVSPDWYFTQMETNLRKLREVYKP
;
A
#
# COMPACT_ATOMS: atom_id res chain seq x y z
N MET A 1 -2.06 -25.79 5.95
CA MET A 1 -2.19 -24.41 6.48
C MET A 1 -3.63 -24.06 6.83
N LEU A 2 -4.62 -24.19 5.92
CA LEU A 2 -6.03 -23.90 6.25
C LEU A 2 -6.65 -24.88 7.27
N ASN A 3 -6.32 -26.17 7.21
CA ASN A 3 -6.96 -27.20 8.05
C ASN A 3 -6.77 -27.00 9.56
N GLY A 4 -5.74 -26.26 9.99
CA GLY A 4 -5.47 -25.96 11.40
C GLY A 4 -5.75 -24.51 11.79
N ALA A 5 -6.32 -23.69 10.89
CA ALA A 5 -6.64 -22.30 11.20
C ALA A 5 -8.00 -22.18 11.90
N ASP A 6 -8.10 -21.23 12.83
CA ASP A 6 -9.37 -20.77 13.42
C ASP A 6 -9.94 -19.54 12.68
N LEU A 7 -9.05 -18.76 12.05
CA LEU A 7 -9.36 -17.52 11.36
C LEU A 7 -8.44 -17.36 10.15
N VAL A 8 -9.01 -16.91 9.04
CA VAL A 8 -8.25 -16.33 7.92
C VAL A 8 -8.57 -14.85 7.85
N ILE A 9 -7.54 -14.01 7.74
CA ILE A 9 -7.67 -12.57 7.54
C ILE A 9 -7.29 -12.28 6.08
N ALA A 10 -8.18 -11.60 5.37
CA ALA A 10 -8.02 -11.19 3.98
C ALA A 10 -8.28 -9.70 3.84
N ASN A 11 -7.63 -9.06 2.86
CA ASN A 11 -7.85 -7.67 2.48
C ASN A 11 -9.33 -7.41 2.21
N GLY A 12 -9.97 -8.25 1.40
CA GLY A 12 -11.41 -8.15 1.11
C GLY A 12 -11.77 -7.24 -0.06
N LEU A 13 -10.79 -6.75 -0.82
CA LEU A 13 -10.98 -5.94 -2.03
C LEU A 13 -10.58 -6.68 -3.32
N GLY A 14 -10.61 -8.02 -3.29
CA GLY A 14 -10.45 -8.85 -4.50
C GLY A 14 -9.03 -9.28 -4.83
N LEU A 15 -8.02 -8.88 -4.06
CA LEU A 15 -6.64 -9.37 -4.22
C LEU A 15 -6.55 -10.89 -4.03
N GLU A 16 -7.25 -11.42 -3.04
CA GLU A 16 -7.22 -12.85 -2.72
C GLU A 16 -8.29 -13.65 -3.45
N GLY A 17 -8.42 -13.46 -4.78
CA GLY A 17 -9.40 -14.18 -5.61
C GLY A 17 -9.30 -15.72 -5.49
N PHE A 18 -8.10 -16.22 -5.20
CA PHE A 18 -7.82 -17.64 -4.95
C PHE A 18 -8.37 -18.16 -3.60
N LEU A 19 -8.59 -17.28 -2.63
CA LEU A 19 -8.83 -17.68 -1.24
C LEU A 19 -10.16 -18.45 -1.08
N MET A 20 -11.26 -17.94 -1.63
CA MET A 20 -12.56 -18.59 -1.46
C MET A 20 -12.64 -19.98 -2.11
N PRO A 21 -12.13 -20.18 -3.35
CA PRO A 21 -11.96 -21.52 -3.90
C PRO A 21 -11.16 -22.45 -2.98
N MET A 22 -10.05 -21.99 -2.40
CA MET A 22 -9.23 -22.80 -1.48
C MET A 22 -9.97 -23.15 -0.18
N VAL A 23 -10.68 -22.19 0.43
CA VAL A 23 -11.50 -22.43 1.63
C VAL A 23 -12.58 -23.47 1.34
N ARG A 24 -13.31 -23.32 0.22
CA ARG A 24 -14.33 -24.31 -0.19
C ARG A 24 -13.72 -25.69 -0.45
N GLY A 25 -12.59 -25.75 -1.14
CA GLY A 25 -11.86 -26.98 -1.42
C GLY A 25 -11.32 -27.68 -0.18
N SER A 26 -11.03 -26.94 0.90
CA SER A 26 -10.55 -27.51 2.18
C SER A 26 -11.63 -28.34 2.92
N GLY A 27 -12.90 -28.16 2.60
CA GLY A 27 -14.02 -28.74 3.35
C GLY A 27 -14.33 -28.08 4.69
N ARG A 28 -13.53 -27.09 5.14
CA ARG A 28 -13.77 -26.31 6.38
C ARG A 28 -14.94 -25.34 6.20
N ARG A 29 -16.14 -25.75 6.62
CA ARG A 29 -17.34 -24.89 6.61
C ARG A 29 -17.43 -23.94 7.82
N ASP A 30 -16.66 -24.25 8.85
CA ASP A 30 -16.57 -23.55 10.13
C ASP A 30 -15.51 -22.44 10.15
N LEU A 31 -14.62 -22.42 9.14
CA LEU A 31 -13.50 -21.47 9.10
C LEU A 31 -14.01 -20.04 8.86
N ARG A 32 -13.82 -19.17 9.85
CA ARG A 32 -14.13 -17.73 9.72
C ARG A 32 -13.12 -17.09 8.78
N VAL A 33 -13.62 -16.35 7.79
CA VAL A 33 -12.82 -15.49 6.92
C VAL A 33 -13.19 -14.05 7.21
N LEU A 34 -12.28 -13.31 7.84
CA LEU A 34 -12.39 -11.87 8.04
C LEU A 34 -11.95 -11.15 6.77
N ARG A 35 -12.84 -10.36 6.18
CA ARG A 35 -12.57 -9.51 5.02
C ARG A 35 -12.47 -8.07 5.50
N VAL A 36 -11.25 -7.64 5.77
CA VAL A 36 -10.98 -6.41 6.54
C VAL A 36 -11.65 -5.18 5.92
N ALA A 37 -11.48 -4.97 4.62
CA ALA A 37 -12.05 -3.81 3.94
C ALA A 37 -13.58 -3.80 3.87
N GLU A 38 -14.22 -4.97 3.88
CA GLU A 38 -15.69 -5.06 3.98
C GLU A 38 -16.15 -4.62 5.38
N GLU A 39 -15.42 -4.98 6.44
CA GLU A 39 -15.70 -4.50 7.80
C GLU A 39 -15.42 -3.00 7.96
N LEU A 40 -14.34 -2.48 7.37
CA LEU A 40 -14.06 -1.03 7.34
C LEU A 40 -15.24 -0.27 6.71
N ARG A 41 -15.75 -0.73 5.55
CA ARG A 41 -16.92 -0.11 4.92
C ARG A 41 -18.16 -0.14 5.82
N LYS A 42 -18.42 -1.27 6.52
CA LYS A 42 -19.55 -1.37 7.47
C LYS A 42 -19.41 -0.38 8.63
N GLN A 43 -18.18 -0.04 9.02
CA GLN A 43 -17.88 0.95 10.05
C GLN A 43 -17.88 2.40 9.52
N GLY A 44 -18.22 2.62 8.24
CA GLY A 44 -18.34 3.95 7.64
C GLY A 44 -17.02 4.54 7.14
N VAL A 45 -15.98 3.72 6.99
CA VAL A 45 -14.67 4.15 6.49
C VAL A 45 -14.76 4.40 4.99
N SER A 46 -14.34 5.59 4.55
CA SER A 46 -14.31 5.96 3.14
C SER A 46 -13.08 5.36 2.45
N LEU A 47 -13.31 4.27 1.72
CA LEU A 47 -12.33 3.71 0.80
C LEU A 47 -12.21 4.58 -0.45
N ILE A 48 -11.02 4.58 -1.06
CA ILE A 48 -10.77 5.30 -2.32
C ILE A 48 -11.35 4.46 -3.46
N GLU A 49 -12.29 5.03 -4.21
CA GLU A 49 -12.88 4.39 -5.38
C GLU A 49 -12.08 4.80 -6.63
N VAL A 50 -11.76 3.83 -7.47
CA VAL A 50 -11.01 4.03 -8.71
C VAL A 50 -11.81 3.54 -9.92
N PRO A 51 -11.69 4.19 -11.09
CA PRO A 51 -12.40 3.79 -12.31
C PRO A 51 -11.92 2.44 -12.88
N GLY A 52 -10.84 1.90 -12.31
CA GLY A 52 -10.16 0.65 -12.66
C GLY A 52 -8.68 0.81 -12.34
N TYR A 53 -7.96 -0.29 -12.12
CA TYR A 53 -6.52 -0.28 -11.84
C TYR A 53 -5.83 -1.48 -12.49
N GLU A 54 -4.55 -1.32 -12.83
CA GLU A 54 -3.68 -2.44 -13.24
C GLU A 54 -2.91 -2.94 -12.01
N HIS A 55 -2.91 -4.25 -11.79
CA HIS A 55 -2.15 -4.92 -10.72
C HIS A 55 -1.43 -6.12 -11.31
N HIS A 56 -0.09 -6.11 -11.30
CA HIS A 56 0.75 -7.21 -11.83
C HIS A 56 0.32 -7.73 -13.22
N GLY A 57 -0.06 -6.83 -14.14
CA GLY A 57 -0.49 -7.17 -15.50
C GLY A 57 -1.95 -7.61 -15.64
N HIS A 58 -2.75 -7.51 -14.58
CA HIS A 58 -4.19 -7.73 -14.61
C HIS A 58 -4.97 -6.42 -14.45
N VAL A 59 -5.96 -6.19 -15.32
CA VAL A 59 -6.87 -5.04 -15.22
C VAL A 59 -8.04 -5.42 -14.32
N HIS A 60 -8.18 -4.67 -13.23
CA HIS A 60 -9.34 -4.71 -12.36
C HIS A 60 -10.33 -3.62 -12.78
N GLY A 61 -11.62 -3.98 -12.85
CA GLY A 61 -12.70 -3.04 -13.14
C GLY A 61 -12.89 -2.00 -12.03
N PRO A 62 -13.82 -1.04 -12.21
CA PRO A 62 -14.08 -0.01 -11.22
C PRO A 62 -14.47 -0.59 -9.86
N GLY A 63 -13.96 0.02 -8.79
CA GLY A 63 -14.20 -0.40 -7.41
C GLY A 63 -13.23 0.26 -6.45
N ALA A 64 -13.17 -0.22 -5.20
CA ALA A 64 -12.19 0.32 -4.26
C ALA A 64 -10.78 -0.11 -4.62
N ASP A 65 -9.88 0.86 -4.52
CA ASP A 65 -8.45 0.64 -4.49
C ASP A 65 -8.11 -0.36 -3.37
N PRO A 66 -7.47 -1.51 -3.70
CA PRO A 66 -7.20 -2.56 -2.74
C PRO A 66 -6.08 -2.23 -1.75
N HIS A 67 -5.27 -1.20 -1.98
CA HIS A 67 -4.04 -0.88 -1.24
C HIS A 67 -4.30 -0.13 0.08
N VAL A 68 -5.41 -0.45 0.74
CA VAL A 68 -5.92 0.22 1.95
C VAL A 68 -4.92 0.16 3.13
N TRP A 69 -4.04 -0.84 3.15
CA TRP A 69 -3.01 -0.96 4.21
C TRP A 69 -1.92 0.12 4.14
N LEU A 70 -1.77 0.82 3.00
CA LEU A 70 -0.78 1.89 2.85
C LEU A 70 -1.21 3.22 3.48
N GLY A 71 -2.49 3.37 3.80
CA GLY A 71 -2.99 4.54 4.51
C GLY A 71 -2.67 4.48 6.00
N LEU A 72 -2.15 5.55 6.58
CA LEU A 72 -1.75 5.56 7.99
C LEU A 72 -2.98 5.53 8.90
N GLU A 73 -4.01 6.29 8.55
CA GLU A 73 -5.31 6.27 9.24
C GLU A 73 -6.05 4.95 9.02
N GLU A 74 -6.02 4.39 7.81
CA GLU A 74 -6.65 3.11 7.49
C GLU A 74 -5.97 1.94 8.19
N ALA A 75 -4.63 1.90 8.25
CA ALA A 75 -3.88 0.87 8.95
C ALA A 75 -4.23 0.78 10.44
N GLN A 76 -4.54 1.92 11.08
CA GLN A 76 -5.02 1.94 12.45
C GLN A 76 -6.38 1.27 12.59
N GLN A 77 -7.29 1.53 11.64
CA GLN A 77 -8.63 0.96 11.63
C GLN A 77 -8.59 -0.55 11.28
N ILE A 78 -7.70 -0.96 10.38
CA ILE A 78 -7.41 -2.36 10.09
C ILE A 78 -6.98 -3.08 11.37
N ALA A 79 -6.04 -2.50 12.14
CA ALA A 79 -5.58 -3.08 13.39
C ALA A 79 -6.71 -3.21 14.42
N GLN A 80 -7.60 -2.21 14.50
CA GLN A 80 -8.78 -2.25 15.37
C GLN A 80 -9.74 -3.38 14.98
N VAL A 81 -10.10 -3.50 13.69
CA VAL A 81 -10.98 -4.57 13.17
C VAL A 81 -10.40 -5.96 13.48
N ILE A 82 -9.09 -6.13 13.30
CA ILE A 82 -8.41 -7.39 13.62
C ILE A 82 -8.47 -7.66 15.14
N CYS A 83 -8.17 -6.66 15.97
CA CYS A 83 -8.22 -6.79 17.42
C CYS A 83 -9.61 -7.19 17.91
N ASP A 84 -10.65 -6.52 17.42
CA ASP A 84 -12.04 -6.80 17.79
C ASP A 84 -12.43 -8.22 17.40
N THR A 85 -12.09 -8.63 16.17
CA THR A 85 -12.33 -10.00 15.68
C THR A 85 -11.62 -11.06 16.53
N LEU A 86 -10.37 -10.81 16.93
CA LEU A 86 -9.62 -11.71 17.80
C LEU A 86 -10.21 -11.77 19.21
N CYS A 87 -10.68 -10.64 19.74
CA CYS A 87 -11.33 -10.58 21.05
C CYS A 87 -12.71 -11.27 21.08
N GLU A 88 -13.42 -11.31 19.95
CA GLU A 88 -14.63 -12.12 19.79
C GLU A 88 -14.30 -13.61 19.74
N LEU A 89 -13.26 -13.99 19.00
CA LEU A 89 -12.90 -15.39 18.76
C LEU A 89 -12.26 -16.04 19.99
N LYS A 90 -11.47 -15.29 20.76
CA LYS A 90 -10.75 -15.75 21.96
C LYS A 90 -10.90 -14.73 23.11
N PRO A 91 -12.09 -14.63 23.74
CA PRO A 91 -12.35 -13.66 24.80
C PRO A 91 -11.37 -13.74 25.98
N GLU A 92 -10.85 -14.92 26.29
CA GLU A 92 -9.83 -15.19 27.31
C GLU A 92 -8.51 -14.46 27.07
N HIS A 93 -8.23 -14.04 25.82
CA HIS A 93 -7.02 -13.33 25.43
C HIS A 93 -7.25 -11.83 25.15
N ARG A 94 -8.46 -11.31 25.40
CA ARG A 94 -8.85 -9.91 25.12
C ARG A 94 -7.86 -8.87 25.64
N GLN A 95 -7.39 -9.02 26.88
CA GLN A 95 -6.44 -8.08 27.48
C GLN A 95 -5.13 -8.00 26.68
N ILE A 96 -4.62 -9.16 26.23
CA ILE A 96 -3.40 -9.25 25.43
C ILE A 96 -3.61 -8.56 24.08
N PHE A 97 -4.71 -8.85 23.37
CA PHE A 97 -4.97 -8.24 22.07
C PHE A 97 -5.14 -6.71 22.18
N THR A 98 -5.85 -6.24 23.19
CA THR A 98 -6.07 -4.80 23.42
C THR A 98 -4.75 -4.09 23.75
N GLN A 99 -3.89 -4.71 24.56
CA GLN A 99 -2.55 -4.16 24.83
C GLN A 99 -1.71 -4.07 23.56
N ARG A 100 -1.70 -5.12 22.71
CA ARG A 100 -0.97 -5.14 21.44
C ARG A 100 -1.50 -4.12 20.45
N LEU A 101 -2.81 -3.92 20.40
CA LEU A 101 -3.42 -2.85 19.61
C LEU A 101 -2.87 -1.48 20.05
N GLY A 102 -2.77 -1.23 21.36
CA GLY A 102 -2.17 0.00 21.89
C GLY A 102 -0.74 0.24 21.40
N GLU A 103 0.09 -0.81 21.39
CA GLU A 103 1.46 -0.76 20.86
C GLU A 103 1.48 -0.46 19.34
N VAL A 104 0.59 -1.08 18.56
CA VAL A 104 0.44 -0.81 17.12
C VAL A 104 0.02 0.63 16.86
N CYS A 105 -0.97 1.14 17.61
CA CYS A 105 -1.45 2.51 17.49
C CYS A 105 -0.34 3.54 17.82
N GLU A 106 0.51 3.26 18.81
CA GLU A 106 1.65 4.14 19.12
C GLU A 106 2.63 4.21 17.94
N ARG A 107 2.99 3.06 17.37
CA ARG A 107 3.91 3.01 16.22
C ARG A 107 3.34 3.72 14.99
N LEU A 108 2.04 3.55 14.71
CA LEU A 108 1.36 4.27 13.63
C LEU A 108 1.35 5.78 13.88
N ARG A 109 1.22 6.23 15.14
CA ARG A 109 1.32 7.64 15.50
C ARG A 109 2.71 8.22 15.22
N GLU A 110 3.76 7.46 15.49
CA GLU A 110 5.14 7.89 15.14
C GLU A 110 5.34 7.99 13.62
N LEU A 111 4.80 7.04 12.85
CA LEU A 111 4.81 7.12 11.38
C LEU A 111 4.04 8.35 10.89
N LYS A 112 2.90 8.66 11.51
CA LYS A 112 2.12 9.86 11.18
C LYS A 112 2.91 11.14 11.45
N LYS A 113 3.59 11.25 12.60
CA LYS A 113 4.48 12.40 12.90
C LYS A 113 5.59 12.54 11.86
N LEU A 114 6.12 11.42 11.37
CA LEU A 114 7.11 11.42 10.29
C LEU A 114 6.52 11.89 8.96
N ALA A 115 5.27 11.54 8.67
CA ALA A 115 4.55 11.93 7.45
C ALA A 115 4.10 13.41 7.45
N ASP A 116 3.70 13.96 8.59
CA ASP A 116 3.03 15.27 8.69
C ASP A 116 3.73 16.43 7.94
N PRO A 117 5.08 16.58 7.97
CA PRO A 117 5.77 17.62 7.21
C PRO A 117 5.60 17.55 5.69
N LEU A 118 5.26 16.37 5.13
CA LEU A 118 5.06 16.20 3.68
C LEU A 118 3.80 16.93 3.19
N ARG A 119 2.85 17.25 4.08
CA ARG A 119 1.59 17.92 3.71
C ARG A 119 1.83 19.33 3.17
N GLU A 120 2.84 20.02 3.68
CA GLU A 120 3.20 21.38 3.29
C GLU A 120 4.10 21.43 2.04
N THR A 121 4.47 20.27 1.49
CA THR A 121 5.35 20.19 0.32
C THR A 121 4.54 20.33 -0.97
N THR A 122 5.21 20.54 -2.10
CA THR A 122 4.54 20.73 -3.40
C THR A 122 5.14 19.83 -4.47
N GLY A 123 4.42 19.66 -5.58
CA GLY A 123 4.85 18.81 -6.69
C GLY A 123 4.41 17.36 -6.51
N ALA A 124 4.46 16.62 -7.62
CA ALA A 124 3.93 15.28 -7.71
C ALA A 124 5.01 14.19 -7.61
N LEU A 125 4.57 13.00 -7.21
CA LEU A 125 5.34 11.77 -7.25
C LEU A 125 4.84 10.93 -8.42
N ALA A 126 5.74 10.54 -9.32
CA ALA A 126 5.43 9.53 -10.32
C ALA A 126 5.78 8.14 -9.78
N THR A 127 4.85 7.19 -9.80
CA THR A 127 5.04 5.85 -9.22
C THR A 127 4.93 4.78 -10.29
N ALA A 128 5.65 3.68 -10.14
CA ALA A 128 5.50 2.52 -11.01
C ALA A 128 4.09 1.92 -10.92
N HIS A 129 3.70 1.66 -9.68
CA HIS A 129 2.44 1.06 -9.31
C HIS A 129 1.43 2.14 -8.89
N ASP A 130 0.18 2.01 -9.34
CA ASP A 130 -0.95 2.76 -8.77
C ASP A 130 -1.39 2.20 -7.40
N ALA A 131 -0.45 2.05 -6.47
CA ALA A 131 -0.69 1.52 -5.13
C ALA A 131 -0.80 2.61 -4.05
N PHE A 132 -0.22 3.78 -4.30
CA PHE A 132 0.10 4.72 -3.22
C PHE A 132 -0.99 5.75 -2.94
N ARG A 133 -2.25 5.56 -3.38
CA ARG A 133 -3.32 6.56 -3.18
C ARG A 133 -3.62 6.81 -1.71
N TYR A 134 -3.74 5.74 -0.91
CA TYR A 134 -3.97 5.88 0.54
C TYR A 134 -2.78 6.51 1.28
N LEU A 135 -1.55 6.14 0.92
CA LEU A 135 -0.35 6.80 1.45
C LEU A 135 -0.34 8.28 1.03
N GLY A 136 -0.60 8.56 -0.24
CA GLY A 136 -0.75 9.90 -0.81
C GLY A 136 -1.74 10.74 -0.03
N ARG A 137 -2.93 10.21 0.26
CA ARG A 137 -3.92 10.87 1.11
C ARG A 137 -3.36 11.19 2.50
N SER A 138 -2.61 10.26 3.09
CA SER A 138 -1.99 10.44 4.41
C SER A 138 -0.95 11.58 4.42
N ILE A 139 -0.10 11.64 3.37
CA ILE A 139 1.09 12.52 3.31
C ILE A 139 0.87 13.84 2.56
N PHE A 140 -0.09 13.90 1.63
CA PHE A 140 -0.38 15.06 0.78
C PHE A 140 -1.75 15.67 1.04
N GLY A 141 -2.60 15.04 1.86
CA GLY A 141 -3.93 15.55 2.19
C GLY A 141 -4.91 15.45 1.03
N SER A 142 -5.82 16.42 0.92
CA SER A 142 -6.90 16.44 -0.10
C SER A 142 -6.39 16.45 -1.54
N ASP A 143 -5.19 16.96 -1.76
CA ASP A 143 -4.65 17.22 -3.10
C ASP A 143 -3.86 16.01 -3.63
N TYR A 144 -3.92 14.87 -2.94
CA TYR A 144 -3.12 13.69 -3.27
C TYR A 144 -3.31 13.19 -4.70
N GLU A 145 -4.52 13.30 -5.27
CA GLU A 145 -4.80 12.86 -6.64
C GLU A 145 -4.04 13.69 -7.68
N ASP A 146 -3.90 14.99 -7.44
CA ASP A 146 -3.10 15.86 -8.29
C ASP A 146 -1.60 15.61 -8.10
N ARG A 147 -1.21 15.13 -6.92
CA ARG A 147 0.17 14.87 -6.52
C ARG A 147 0.67 13.46 -6.74
N LEU A 148 -0.17 12.55 -7.22
CA LEU A 148 0.24 11.22 -7.66
C LEU A 148 0.09 11.09 -9.18
N LEU A 149 1.05 10.41 -9.78
CA LEU A 149 1.00 10.01 -11.17
C LEU A 149 1.47 8.55 -11.26
N ALA A 150 0.55 7.61 -11.36
CA ALA A 150 0.91 6.25 -11.71
C ALA A 150 1.36 6.20 -13.17
N VAL A 151 2.50 5.56 -13.43
CA VAL A 151 3.16 5.56 -14.73
C VAL A 151 3.38 4.13 -15.21
N ARG A 152 2.64 3.77 -16.25
CA ARG A 152 2.90 2.58 -17.06
C ARG A 152 4.33 2.61 -17.62
N GLY A 153 5.05 1.48 -17.59
CA GLY A 153 6.44 1.36 -18.06
C GLY A 153 7.48 1.42 -16.94
N LEU A 154 7.13 1.98 -15.78
CA LEU A 154 8.00 1.94 -14.60
C LEU A 154 7.98 0.56 -13.90
N HIS A 155 7.12 -0.38 -14.31
CA HIS A 155 7.27 -1.81 -13.99
C HIS A 155 8.11 -2.58 -15.04
N GLY A 156 8.67 -1.87 -16.04
CA GLY A 156 9.52 -2.44 -17.08
C GLY A 156 8.83 -2.66 -18.42
N GLU A 157 7.56 -2.27 -18.57
CA GLU A 157 6.88 -2.33 -19.86
C GLU A 157 7.47 -1.34 -20.87
N GLU A 158 7.53 -1.75 -22.13
CA GLU A 158 7.93 -0.85 -23.20
C GLU A 158 6.79 0.10 -23.58
N LEU A 159 7.11 1.39 -23.69
CA LEU A 159 6.18 2.41 -24.21
C LEU A 159 6.51 2.74 -25.66
N SER A 160 5.47 2.93 -26.47
CA SER A 160 5.63 3.56 -27.78
C SER A 160 6.17 5.00 -27.66
N PRO A 161 6.80 5.57 -28.70
CA PRO A 161 7.28 6.95 -28.68
C PRO A 161 6.19 7.98 -28.36
N ALA A 162 4.95 7.73 -28.80
CA ALA A 162 3.80 8.59 -28.52
C ALA A 162 3.38 8.54 -27.05
N GLU A 163 3.33 7.34 -26.45
CA GLU A 163 3.04 7.16 -25.03
C GLU A 163 4.13 7.80 -24.16
N PHE A 164 5.40 7.61 -24.50
CA PHE A 164 6.52 8.24 -23.82
C PHE A 164 6.42 9.78 -23.85
N THR A 165 6.07 10.35 -25.00
CA THR A 165 5.90 11.82 -25.13
C THR A 165 4.77 12.33 -24.25
N LYS A 166 3.63 11.64 -24.21
CA LYS A 166 2.50 11.98 -23.33
C LYS A 166 2.89 11.90 -21.86
N LEU A 167 3.65 10.88 -21.49
CA LEU A 167 4.16 10.70 -20.13
C LEU A 167 5.07 11.86 -19.71
N VAL A 168 6.04 12.25 -20.54
CA VAL A 168 6.92 13.40 -20.26
C VAL A 168 6.09 14.68 -20.08
N GLN A 169 5.06 14.89 -20.90
CA GLN A 169 4.16 16.03 -20.76
C GLN A 169 3.37 15.99 -19.45
N ALA A 170 2.80 14.83 -19.08
CA ALA A 170 2.09 14.66 -17.81
C ALA A 170 2.99 14.95 -16.60
N CYS A 171 4.23 14.43 -16.60
CA CYS A 171 5.21 14.69 -15.55
C CYS A 171 5.54 16.19 -15.42
N ARG A 172 5.68 16.91 -16.55
CA ARG A 172 5.91 18.37 -16.54
C ARG A 172 4.69 19.13 -16.02
N GLN A 173 3.49 18.77 -16.45
CA GLN A 173 2.23 19.41 -16.03
C GLN A 173 2.01 19.25 -14.52
N LYS A 174 2.22 18.05 -13.98
CA LYS A 174 2.09 17.75 -12.55
C LYS A 174 3.29 18.20 -11.71
N LYS A 175 4.33 18.78 -12.33
CA LYS A 175 5.56 19.21 -11.67
C LYS A 175 6.16 18.09 -10.81
N VAL A 176 6.39 16.93 -11.44
CA VAL A 176 6.94 15.75 -10.76
C VAL A 176 8.29 16.08 -10.13
N ARG A 177 8.46 15.73 -8.86
CA ARG A 177 9.69 15.91 -8.07
C ARG A 177 10.54 14.65 -7.97
N ALA A 178 9.91 13.49 -8.04
CA ALA A 178 10.61 12.21 -8.05
C ALA A 178 9.87 11.14 -8.84
N LEU A 179 10.65 10.19 -9.33
CA LEU A 179 10.20 8.93 -9.87
C LEU A 179 10.39 7.85 -8.77
N ALA A 180 9.35 7.09 -8.50
CA ALA A 180 9.34 6.01 -7.53
C ALA A 180 9.27 4.65 -8.25
N THR A 181 10.30 3.83 -8.05
CA THR A 181 10.37 2.43 -8.50
C THR A 181 9.87 1.49 -7.42
N GLU A 182 9.60 0.24 -7.77
CA GLU A 182 9.38 -0.82 -6.79
C GLU A 182 10.70 -1.53 -6.43
N PRO A 183 10.78 -2.16 -5.24
CA PRO A 183 11.93 -2.98 -4.87
C PRO A 183 12.27 -4.04 -5.92
N GLY A 184 13.54 -4.10 -6.30
CA GLY A 184 14.03 -5.06 -7.30
C GLY A 184 13.72 -4.70 -8.76
N SER A 185 13.06 -3.56 -9.02
CA SER A 185 12.84 -3.06 -10.39
C SER A 185 13.92 -2.06 -10.81
N ALA A 186 14.41 -2.18 -12.05
CA ALA A 186 15.37 -1.26 -12.66
C ALA A 186 14.98 -0.93 -14.12
N PRO A 187 13.81 -0.30 -14.35
CA PRO A 187 13.29 -0.10 -15.69
C PRO A 187 14.12 0.93 -16.47
N THR A 188 14.49 0.58 -17.70
CA THR A 188 15.34 1.41 -18.58
C THR A 188 14.70 2.76 -18.93
N ILE A 189 13.37 2.87 -18.83
CA ILE A 189 12.62 4.09 -19.10
C ILE A 189 12.95 5.22 -18.10
N LEU A 190 13.39 4.91 -16.88
CA LEU A 190 13.72 5.91 -15.86
C LEU A 190 14.81 6.85 -16.32
N HIS A 191 15.89 6.31 -16.90
CA HIS A 191 17.01 7.12 -17.39
C HIS A 191 16.54 8.08 -18.47
N ARG A 192 15.71 7.61 -19.42
CA ARG A 192 15.14 8.44 -20.48
C ARG A 192 14.20 9.52 -19.94
N LEU A 193 13.40 9.19 -18.92
CA LEU A 193 12.52 10.16 -18.25
C LEU A 193 13.33 11.21 -17.50
N GLN A 194 14.37 10.80 -16.77
CA GLN A 194 15.27 11.70 -16.08
C GLN A 194 15.99 12.63 -17.06
N GLU A 195 16.51 12.13 -18.19
CA GLU A 195 17.07 12.98 -19.25
C GLU A 195 16.04 13.97 -19.82
N SER A 196 14.80 13.53 -20.05
CA SER A 196 13.73 14.36 -20.63
C SER A 196 13.16 15.40 -19.66
N LEU A 197 13.18 15.12 -18.36
CA LEU A 197 12.63 15.96 -17.29
C LEU A 197 13.72 16.77 -16.57
N GLY A 198 14.99 16.41 -16.75
CA GLY A 198 16.18 17.02 -16.17
C GLY A 198 16.95 16.06 -15.26
N GLU A 199 18.29 16.04 -15.38
CA GLU A 199 19.19 15.12 -14.65
C GLU A 199 19.12 15.21 -13.11
N LYS A 200 18.43 16.21 -12.57
CA LYS A 200 18.26 16.44 -11.12
C LYS A 200 17.00 15.79 -10.53
N LEU A 201 16.16 15.14 -11.33
CA LEU A 201 14.96 14.48 -10.84
C LEU A 201 15.35 13.28 -9.97
N ALA A 202 14.88 13.24 -8.73
CA ALA A 202 15.23 12.16 -7.82
C ALA A 202 14.56 10.84 -8.25
N ILE A 203 15.32 9.75 -8.17
CA ILE A 203 14.77 8.39 -8.26
C ILE A 203 14.85 7.78 -6.87
N ILE A 204 13.70 7.33 -6.37
CA ILE A 204 13.60 6.60 -5.10
C ILE A 204 12.92 5.27 -5.33
N GLU A 205 13.15 4.33 -4.43
CA GLU A 205 12.41 3.07 -4.39
C GLU A 205 11.32 3.17 -3.32
N LEU A 206 10.07 2.91 -3.66
CA LEU A 206 8.96 2.82 -2.71
C LEU A 206 8.34 1.44 -2.74
N ASP A 207 8.26 0.82 -1.56
CA ASP A 207 7.70 -0.52 -1.40
C ASP A 207 6.18 -0.45 -1.20
N PRO A 208 5.34 -1.11 -2.03
CA PRO A 208 3.90 -1.19 -1.79
C PRO A 208 3.54 -2.13 -0.62
N ILE A 209 4.52 -2.80 0.00
CA ILE A 209 4.40 -3.70 1.16
C ILE A 209 3.53 -4.93 0.82
N GLU A 210 3.55 -5.35 -0.43
CA GLU A 210 2.84 -6.54 -0.91
C GLU A 210 3.61 -7.84 -0.68
N THR A 211 4.94 -7.72 -0.58
CA THR A 211 5.83 -8.85 -0.37
C THR A 211 6.66 -8.65 0.89
N ALA A 212 7.12 -9.77 1.43
CA ALA A 212 8.04 -9.79 2.55
C ALA A 212 8.94 -11.01 2.42
N GLU A 213 10.20 -10.87 2.81
CA GLU A 213 11.11 -12.01 2.83
C GLU A 213 10.69 -13.00 3.93
N PRO A 214 10.34 -14.24 3.57
CA PRO A 214 9.95 -15.21 4.57
C PRO A 214 11.18 -15.77 5.28
N ASP A 215 11.09 -15.93 6.61
CA ASP A 215 12.10 -16.64 7.39
C ASP A 215 11.50 -17.93 7.95
N PRO A 216 11.65 -19.07 7.26
CA PRO A 216 11.04 -20.33 7.67
C PRO A 216 11.64 -20.91 8.95
N LYS A 217 12.76 -20.35 9.45
CA LYS A 217 13.41 -20.79 10.69
C LYS A 217 12.95 -19.98 11.90
N LYS A 218 12.23 -18.86 11.70
CA LYS A 218 11.70 -18.02 12.77
C LYS A 218 10.28 -18.43 13.17
N ARG A 219 9.91 -18.05 14.40
CA ARG A 219 8.56 -18.25 14.96
C ARG A 219 7.47 -17.65 14.08
N PHE A 220 7.74 -16.54 13.42
CA PHE A 220 6.84 -15.88 12.48
C PHE A 220 7.40 -15.98 11.08
N TYR A 221 6.55 -16.34 10.11
CA TYR A 221 6.92 -16.48 8.71
C TYR A 221 7.47 -15.16 8.14
N VAL A 222 6.94 -14.02 8.62
CA VAL A 222 7.43 -12.66 8.36
C VAL A 222 7.64 -11.96 9.70
N SER A 223 8.64 -11.07 9.80
CA SER A 223 8.87 -10.28 11.01
C SER A 223 7.62 -9.46 11.40
N PRO A 224 7.19 -9.46 12.69
CA PRO A 224 6.11 -8.59 13.15
C PRO A 224 6.38 -7.09 12.96
N ASP A 225 7.65 -6.70 12.77
CA ASP A 225 8.05 -5.32 12.55
C ASP A 225 8.05 -4.90 11.07
N TRP A 226 7.89 -5.84 10.14
CA TRP A 226 8.07 -5.62 8.70
C TRP A 226 7.30 -4.40 8.18
N TYR A 227 5.99 -4.36 8.44
CA TYR A 227 5.12 -3.27 8.00
C TYR A 227 5.65 -1.90 8.44
N PHE A 228 6.01 -1.76 9.71
CA PHE A 228 6.47 -0.48 10.26
C PHE A 228 7.84 -0.10 9.71
N THR A 229 8.76 -1.05 9.59
CA THR A 229 10.08 -0.81 9.01
C THR A 229 9.97 -0.35 7.55
N GLN A 230 9.13 -0.99 6.74
CA GLN A 230 8.96 -0.60 5.34
C GLN A 230 8.23 0.73 5.19
N MET A 231 7.16 0.96 5.97
CA MET A 231 6.45 2.24 5.95
C MET A 231 7.35 3.40 6.41
N GLU A 232 8.15 3.20 7.46
CA GLU A 232 9.12 4.20 7.91
C GLU A 232 10.16 4.48 6.82
N THR A 233 10.68 3.44 6.17
CA THR A 233 11.65 3.55 5.07
C THR A 233 11.06 4.36 3.92
N ASN A 234 9.84 4.05 3.49
CA ASN A 234 9.12 4.79 2.46
C ASN A 234 8.97 6.28 2.82
N LEU A 235 8.49 6.56 4.04
CA LEU A 235 8.31 7.93 4.52
C LEU A 235 9.64 8.70 4.59
N ARG A 236 10.74 8.07 5.02
CA ARG A 236 12.06 8.70 5.04
C ARG A 236 12.55 9.05 3.63
N LYS A 237 12.43 8.13 2.68
CA LYS A 237 12.78 8.38 1.26
C LYS A 237 11.95 9.53 0.66
N LEU A 238 10.64 9.56 0.96
CA LEU A 238 9.76 10.67 0.55
C LEU A 238 10.22 12.00 1.16
N ARG A 239 10.56 12.03 2.46
CA ARG A 239 11.08 13.23 3.11
C ARG A 239 12.40 13.72 2.52
N GLU A 240 13.23 12.84 2.00
CA GLU A 240 14.48 13.21 1.34
C GLU A 240 14.24 13.93 0.00
N VAL A 241 13.25 13.48 -0.76
CA VAL A 241 12.84 14.10 -2.03
C VAL A 241 12.19 15.46 -1.82
N TYR A 242 11.28 15.55 -0.86
CA TYR A 242 10.46 16.74 -0.64
C TYR A 242 11.05 17.70 0.41
N LYS A 243 12.37 17.65 0.65
CA LYS A 243 13.05 18.67 1.45
C LYS A 243 12.79 20.07 0.84
N PRO A 244 12.61 21.12 1.67
CA PRO A 244 12.45 22.49 1.20
C PRO A 244 13.59 22.94 0.28
#